data_AF-A0A424LFI8-F1
#
_entry.id   AF-A0A424LFI8-F1
#
_cell.length_a   1.000
_cell.length_b   1.000
_cell.length_c   1.000
_cell.angle_alpha   90.00
_cell.angle_beta   90.00
_cell.angle_gamma   90.00
#
_symmetry.space_group_name_H-M   'P 1'
#
loop_
_entity.id
_entity.type
_entity.pdbx_description
1 polymer ?
#
loop_
_entity_poly.entity_id
_entity_poly.type
_entity_poly.pdbx_seq_one_letter_code
_entity_poly.pdbx_strand_id
1 'polypeptide(L)'
;MRIIVLAILFVVATTNINAQSINPQEVKVGDVLEIGRPDAPKFKHIDFPRANFIIKKGGIANYKAVVGNKVVVTEVKEKKDGTLVVRIKKADGRRFFNSHPVVEADLKEALESGELSVL
;
A
#
# COMPACT_ATOMS: atom_id res chain seq x y z
N MET A 1 -51.25 1.52 -8.98
CA MET A 1 -50.52 2.79 -9.27
C MET A 1 -49.50 3.19 -8.18
N ARG A 2 -49.74 3.01 -6.87
CA ARG A 2 -48.74 3.36 -5.83
C ARG A 2 -47.51 2.43 -5.74
N ILE A 3 -47.67 1.13 -6.04
CA ILE A 3 -46.58 0.13 -5.91
C ILE A 3 -45.53 0.24 -7.04
N ILE A 4 -45.95 0.69 -8.24
CA ILE A 4 -45.05 0.83 -9.40
C ILE A 4 -44.11 2.05 -9.22
N VAL A 5 -44.60 3.10 -8.57
CA VAL A 5 -43.81 4.31 -8.27
C VAL A 5 -42.69 4.02 -7.26
N LEU A 6 -42.93 3.12 -6.29
CA LEU A 6 -41.91 2.67 -5.32
C LEU A 6 -40.85 1.75 -5.96
N ALA A 7 -41.21 0.96 -6.98
CA ALA A 7 -40.27 0.09 -7.68
C ALA A 7 -39.28 0.87 -8.58
N ILE A 8 -39.69 2.02 -9.13
CA ILE A 8 -38.83 2.86 -9.99
C ILE A 8 -37.81 3.67 -9.17
N LEU A 9 -38.12 3.97 -7.91
CA LEU A 9 -37.22 4.71 -7.02
C LEU A 9 -36.02 3.88 -6.52
N PHE A 10 -36.10 2.54 -6.60
CA PHE A 10 -35.03 1.65 -6.16
C PHE A 10 -33.92 1.43 -7.22
N VAL A 11 -34.18 1.80 -8.48
CA VAL A 11 -33.24 1.55 -9.60
C VAL A 11 -32.15 2.63 -9.72
N VAL A 12 -32.31 3.78 -9.06
CA VAL A 12 -31.39 4.93 -9.19
C VAL A 12 -30.28 4.95 -8.12
N ALA A 13 -30.30 4.02 -7.16
CA ALA A 13 -29.33 4.01 -6.05
C ALA A 13 -28.03 3.22 -6.32
N THR A 14 -27.83 2.64 -7.50
CA THR A 14 -26.71 1.71 -7.74
C THR A 14 -25.56 2.26 -8.57
N THR A 15 -25.57 3.54 -8.96
CA THR A 15 -24.48 4.11 -9.76
C THR A 15 -23.65 5.09 -8.94
N ASN A 16 -22.34 4.99 -9.12
CA ASN A 16 -21.27 5.86 -8.58
C ASN A 16 -20.59 5.39 -7.30
N ILE A 17 -20.17 4.11 -7.26
CA ILE A 17 -18.88 3.80 -6.63
C ILE A 17 -17.81 4.20 -7.65
N ASN A 18 -17.39 5.47 -7.64
CA ASN A 18 -16.13 5.84 -8.28
C ASN A 18 -15.01 5.26 -7.43
N ALA A 19 -14.64 4.01 -7.68
CA ALA A 19 -13.31 3.56 -7.28
C ALA A 19 -12.34 4.43 -8.08
N GLN A 20 -11.68 5.40 -7.43
CA GLN A 20 -10.55 6.09 -8.02
C GLN A 20 -9.51 5.02 -8.31
N SER A 21 -9.40 4.61 -9.58
CA SER A 21 -8.31 3.82 -10.06
C SER A 21 -7.05 4.67 -9.92
N ILE A 22 -6.37 4.51 -8.79
CA ILE A 22 -5.05 5.10 -8.57
C ILE A 22 -4.17 4.53 -9.67
N ASN A 23 -3.76 5.37 -10.64
CA ASN A 23 -2.82 4.94 -11.64
C ASN A 23 -1.45 4.79 -10.96
N PRO A 24 -0.90 3.56 -10.85
CA PRO A 24 0.41 3.35 -10.21
C PRO A 24 1.50 4.16 -10.90
N GLN A 25 1.30 4.50 -12.17
CA GLN A 25 2.25 5.21 -13.01
C GLN A 25 2.46 6.69 -12.64
N GLU A 26 1.66 7.23 -11.73
CA GLU A 26 1.74 8.64 -11.34
C GLU A 26 2.66 8.89 -10.13
N VAL A 27 3.06 7.83 -9.40
CA VAL A 27 3.91 7.95 -8.21
C VAL A 27 5.36 8.26 -8.60
N LYS A 28 5.89 9.34 -8.02
CA LYS A 28 7.24 9.86 -8.27
C LYS A 28 8.13 9.74 -7.05
N VAL A 29 9.43 9.85 -7.29
CA VAL A 29 10.42 9.96 -6.21
C VAL A 29 10.14 11.24 -5.42
N GLY A 30 10.04 11.11 -4.10
CA GLY A 30 9.70 12.20 -3.18
C GLY A 30 8.27 12.14 -2.67
N ASP A 31 7.38 11.37 -3.31
CA ASP A 31 6.00 11.24 -2.86
C ASP A 31 5.90 10.55 -1.51
N VAL A 32 4.92 10.98 -0.72
CA VAL A 32 4.62 10.42 0.60
C VAL A 32 3.41 9.50 0.46
N LEU A 33 3.60 8.24 0.83
CA LEU A 33 2.57 7.21 0.88
C LEU A 33 2.35 6.79 2.33
N GLU A 34 1.24 6.09 2.58
CA GLU A 34 0.97 5.44 3.85
C GLU A 34 0.98 3.92 3.69
N ILE A 35 1.57 3.21 4.64
CA ILE A 35 1.46 1.74 4.71
C ILE A 35 0.08 1.42 5.25
N GLY A 36 -0.79 0.88 4.41
CA GLY A 36 -2.11 0.44 4.78
C GLY A 36 -2.12 -0.91 5.48
N ARG A 37 -3.32 -1.46 5.64
CA ARG A 37 -3.52 -2.80 6.19
C ARG A 37 -3.72 -3.76 5.01
N PRO A 38 -2.90 -4.82 4.88
CA PRO A 38 -3.10 -5.80 3.82
C PRO A 38 -4.45 -6.48 3.96
N ASP A 39 -5.08 -6.79 2.82
CA ASP A 39 -6.23 -7.71 2.77
C ASP A 39 -5.85 -9.14 3.20
N ALA A 40 -4.57 -9.49 3.01
CA ALA A 40 -4.01 -10.76 3.44
C ALA A 40 -3.56 -10.74 4.92
N PRO A 41 -3.40 -11.91 5.59
CA PRO A 41 -2.89 -11.99 6.96
C PRO A 41 -1.47 -11.42 7.15
N LYS A 42 -0.74 -11.22 6.05
CA LYS A 42 0.65 -10.74 6.00
C LYS A 42 0.82 -9.89 4.75
N PHE A 43 1.77 -8.96 4.82
CA PHE A 43 2.24 -8.23 3.64
C PHE A 43 2.83 -9.21 2.63
N LYS A 44 2.44 -9.04 1.36
CA LYS A 44 2.87 -9.83 0.22
C LYS A 44 3.56 -8.96 -0.84
N HIS A 45 3.13 -7.71 -0.98
CA HIS A 45 3.59 -6.80 -2.04
C HIS A 45 4.59 -5.76 -1.52
N ILE A 46 4.66 -5.54 -0.21
CA ILE A 46 5.80 -4.91 0.47
C ILE A 46 6.75 -6.00 0.96
N ASP A 47 7.99 -5.99 0.47
CA ASP A 47 9.02 -6.97 0.81
C ASP A 47 9.65 -6.66 2.18
N PHE A 48 8.90 -6.94 3.23
CA PHE A 48 9.43 -6.87 4.58
C PHE A 48 10.36 -8.05 4.89
N PRO A 49 11.54 -7.79 5.46
CA PRO A 49 12.48 -8.83 5.84
C PRO A 49 11.86 -9.82 6.82
N ARG A 50 12.18 -11.11 6.68
CA ARG A 50 11.67 -12.15 7.58
C ARG A 50 12.11 -11.90 9.01
N ALA A 51 11.30 -12.36 9.97
CA ALA A 51 11.53 -12.15 11.40
C ALA A 51 12.95 -12.52 11.86
N ASN A 52 13.50 -13.64 11.35
CA ASN A 52 14.87 -14.06 11.68
C ASN A 52 15.94 -13.05 11.24
N PHE A 53 15.79 -12.42 10.07
CA PHE A 53 16.73 -11.40 9.60
C PHE A 53 16.62 -10.11 10.42
N ILE A 54 15.40 -9.74 10.80
CA ILE A 54 15.14 -8.61 11.69
C ILE A 54 15.83 -8.84 13.04
N ILE A 55 15.56 -9.98 13.69
CA ILE A 55 16.09 -10.31 15.02
C ILE A 55 17.61 -10.42 15.01
N LYS A 56 18.20 -11.07 13.99
CA LYS A 56 19.67 -11.17 13.84
C LYS A 56 20.37 -9.82 13.73
N LYS A 57 19.67 -8.78 13.25
CA LYS A 57 20.17 -7.39 13.18
C LYS A 57 19.81 -6.55 14.42
N GLY A 58 19.27 -7.16 15.48
CA GLY A 58 18.85 -6.47 16.71
C GLY A 58 17.52 -5.70 16.57
N GLY A 59 16.73 -6.00 15.54
CA GLY A 59 15.42 -5.40 15.32
C GLY A 59 14.28 -6.14 16.02
N ILE A 60 13.09 -5.53 16.00
CA ILE A 60 11.85 -6.11 16.56
C ILE A 60 10.89 -6.41 15.42
N ALA A 61 10.53 -7.68 15.22
CA ALA A 61 9.68 -8.15 14.12
C ALA A 61 8.18 -7.89 14.38
N ASN A 62 7.81 -6.62 14.56
CA ASN A 62 6.43 -6.19 14.77
C ASN A 62 5.83 -5.61 13.48
N TYR A 63 5.24 -6.47 12.65
CA TYR A 63 4.59 -6.08 11.39
C TYR A 63 3.29 -5.30 11.59
N LYS A 64 2.66 -5.37 12.77
CA LYS A 64 1.45 -4.58 13.05
C LYS A 64 1.79 -3.10 13.26
N ALA A 65 2.98 -2.82 13.80
CA ALA A 65 3.46 -1.45 14.02
C ALA A 65 3.91 -0.72 12.74
N VAL A 66 3.94 -1.41 11.60
CA VAL A 66 4.24 -0.74 10.33
C VAL A 66 3.02 -0.11 9.66
N VAL A 67 1.82 -0.60 9.98
CA VAL A 67 0.54 -0.07 9.49
C VAL A 67 0.35 1.37 9.98
N GLY A 68 -0.09 2.27 9.10
CA GLY A 68 -0.27 3.70 9.33
C GLY A 68 1.03 4.52 9.27
N ASN A 69 2.18 3.88 9.03
CA ASN A 69 3.41 4.65 8.88
C ASN A 69 3.44 5.36 7.53
N LYS A 70 3.75 6.66 7.59
CA LYS A 70 4.08 7.45 6.40
C LYS A 70 5.47 7.08 5.89
N VAL A 71 5.57 6.88 4.59
CA VAL A 71 6.79 6.48 3.90
C VAL A 71 7.02 7.37 2.69
N VAL A 72 8.29 7.60 2.34
CA VAL A 72 8.69 8.41 1.20
C VAL A 72 9.29 7.52 0.14
N VAL A 73 8.86 7.69 -1.10
CA VAL A 73 9.44 7.01 -2.26
C VAL A 73 10.82 7.60 -2.54
N THR A 74 11.84 6.74 -2.51
CA THR A 74 13.25 7.13 -2.73
C THR A 74 13.76 6.76 -4.10
N GLU A 75 13.20 5.71 -4.69
CA GLU A 75 13.62 5.19 -5.98
C GLU A 75 12.44 4.47 -6.62
N VAL A 76 12.30 4.59 -7.94
CA VAL A 76 11.30 3.89 -8.74
C VAL A 76 12.05 3.11 -9.81
N LYS A 77 11.80 1.81 -9.91
CA LYS A 77 12.45 0.91 -10.88
C LYS A 77 11.40 0.11 -11.63
N GLU A 78 11.53 0.09 -12.94
CA GLU A 78 10.78 -0.83 -13.78
C GLU A 78 11.62 -2.07 -14.04
N LYS A 79 11.06 -3.26 -13.75
CA LYS A 79 11.67 -4.54 -14.08
C LYS A 79 11.42 -4.89 -15.55
N LYS A 80 12.21 -5.84 -16.07
CA LYS A 80 12.11 -6.30 -17.47
C LYS A 80 10.74 -6.92 -17.82
N ASP A 81 9.99 -7.34 -16.81
CA ASP A 81 8.63 -7.90 -16.94
C ASP A 81 7.53 -6.83 -16.91
N GLY A 82 7.88 -5.55 -16.78
CA GLY A 82 6.94 -4.43 -16.64
C GLY A 82 6.50 -4.16 -15.21
N THR A 83 7.01 -4.90 -14.21
CA THR A 83 6.68 -4.69 -12.80
C THR A 83 7.35 -3.43 -12.28
N LEU A 84 6.58 -2.57 -11.63
CA LEU A 84 7.04 -1.27 -11.14
C LEU A 84 7.33 -1.37 -9.63
N VAL A 85 8.61 -1.46 -9.28
CA VAL A 85 9.10 -1.62 -7.91
C VAL A 85 9.58 -0.28 -7.36
N VAL A 86 9.07 0.09 -6.19
CA VAL A 86 9.46 1.31 -5.49
C VAL A 86 10.26 0.97 -4.24
N ARG A 87 11.23 1.83 -3.91
CA ARG A 87 11.98 1.75 -2.65
C ARG A 87 11.48 2.82 -1.72
N ILE A 88 11.03 2.41 -0.54
CA ILE A 88 10.41 3.30 0.44
C ILE A 88 11.22 3.36 1.73
N LYS A 89 11.27 4.55 2.32
CA LYS A 89 11.83 4.81 3.66
C LYS A 89 10.75 5.41 4.55
N LYS A 90 10.83 5.24 5.88
CA LYS A 90 9.89 5.95 6.77
C LYS A 90 10.11 7.46 6.68
N ALA A 91 9.02 8.22 6.61
CA ALA A 91 9.06 9.68 6.56
C ALA A 91 9.64 10.29 7.84
N ASP A 92 9.50 9.60 8.97
CA ASP A 92 10.06 10.00 10.28
C ASP A 92 11.59 9.79 10.40
N GLY A 93 12.25 9.28 9.35
CA GLY A 93 13.69 9.01 9.33
C GLY A 93 14.12 7.78 10.14
N ARG A 94 13.19 7.10 10.83
CA ARG A 94 13.48 5.86 11.55
C ARG A 94 13.58 4.69 10.59
N ARG A 95 14.18 3.60 11.05
CA ARG A 95 14.28 2.35 10.30
C ARG A 95 13.05 1.48 10.52
N PHE A 96 12.65 0.72 9.50
CA PHE A 96 11.70 -0.38 9.66
C PHE A 96 12.27 -1.42 10.62
N PHE A 97 11.43 -1.88 11.55
CA PHE A 97 11.80 -2.86 12.58
C PHE A 97 13.09 -2.49 13.34
N ASN A 98 13.38 -1.20 13.48
CA ASN A 98 14.60 -0.65 14.07
C ASN A 98 15.93 -1.11 13.43
N SER A 99 15.90 -1.70 12.24
CA SER A 99 17.06 -2.38 11.64
C SER A 99 17.22 -2.15 10.14
N HIS A 100 16.11 -2.00 9.40
CA HIS A 100 16.11 -1.91 7.94
C HIS A 100 15.72 -0.49 7.49
N PRO A 101 16.63 0.29 6.90
CA PRO A 101 16.35 1.68 6.55
C PRO A 101 15.40 1.84 5.36
N VAL A 102 15.42 0.88 4.44
CA VAL A 102 14.67 0.92 3.18
C VAL A 102 14.11 -0.48 2.94
N VAL A 103 12.91 -0.54 2.38
CA VAL A 103 12.27 -1.76 1.88
C VAL A 103 11.76 -1.52 0.47
N GLU A 104 11.57 -2.60 -0.28
CA GLU A 104 11.03 -2.55 -1.64
C GLU A 104 9.54 -2.91 -1.61
N ALA A 105 8.77 -2.37 -2.54
CA ALA A 105 7.38 -2.73 -2.73
C ALA A 105 7.03 -2.76 -4.21
N ASP A 106 6.20 -3.73 -4.60
CA ASP A 106 5.52 -3.70 -5.89
C ASP A 106 4.42 -2.64 -5.82
N LEU A 107 4.59 -1.53 -6.54
CA LEU A 107 3.72 -0.39 -6.39
C LEU A 107 2.28 -0.70 -6.78
N LYS A 108 2.11 -1.39 -7.91
CA LYS A 108 0.78 -1.65 -8.47
C LYS A 108 0.01 -2.59 -7.54
N GLU A 109 0.61 -3.73 -7.23
CA GLU A 109 -0.04 -4.75 -6.40
C GLU A 109 -0.21 -4.26 -4.95
N ALA A 110 0.71 -3.47 -4.42
CA ALA A 110 0.58 -2.91 -3.07
C ALA A 110 -0.54 -1.87 -2.96
N LEU A 111 -0.76 -1.05 -4.00
CA LEU A 111 -1.90 -0.13 -4.05
C LEU A 111 -3.22 -0.90 -4.20
N GLU A 112 -3.27 -1.90 -5.08
CA GLU A 112 -4.47 -2.71 -5.32
C GLU A 112 -4.88 -3.55 -4.09
N SER A 113 -3.91 -4.05 -3.31
CA SER A 113 -4.14 -4.87 -2.11
C SER A 113 -4.32 -4.06 -0.81
N GLY A 114 -4.28 -2.73 -0.88
CA GLY A 114 -4.37 -1.84 0.28
C GLY A 114 -3.14 -1.86 1.20
N GLU A 115 -2.03 -2.47 0.77
CA GLU A 115 -0.76 -2.44 1.50
C GLU A 115 -0.09 -1.07 1.45
N LEU A 116 -0.29 -0.33 0.36
CA LEU A 116 0.07 1.07 0.22
C LEU A 116 -1.17 1.90 -0.10
N SER A 117 -1.20 3.12 0.41
CA SER A 117 -2.24 4.09 0.10
C SER A 117 -1.58 5.44 -0.17
N VAL A 118 -2.09 6.15 -1.18
CA VAL A 118 -1.70 7.53 -1.46
C VAL A 118 -2.46 8.43 -0.48
N LEU A 119 -1.75 9.38 0.13
CA LEU A 119 -2.33 10.36 1.08
C LEU A 119 -3.06 11.51 0.38
#